data_AF-A0A4U5NG30-F1
#
_entry.id   AF-A0A4U5NG30-F1
#
_cell.length_a   1.000
_cell.length_b   1.000
_cell.length_c   1.000
_cell.angle_alpha   90.00
_cell.angle_beta   90.00
_cell.angle_gamma   90.00
#
_symmetry.space_group_name_H-M   'P 1'
#
loop_
_entity.id
_entity.type
_entity.pdbx_description
1 polymer ?
#
loop_
_entity_poly.entity_id
_entity_poly.type
_entity_poly.pdbx_seq_one_letter_code
_entity_poly.pdbx_strand_id
1 'polypeptide(L)'
;MKIEDANAYIEKNSHPKLWSLLAEVALTRLDTATAEHAFVRLQDYAGIQFLKKFKNIQNEDLKKAEVCLFLGKVDEAEKIYMDADRRDLAIEMRKKLKDWFRILQIIQQSSGPGDDVLRLEAWRRVGDYFADRQKWDVAAKHYEMSRSYKELSDCYVMLEDFAALEQLSKQINDGNELLAVTTRYVLKLRLRIENKKALIEKHLAGNSAVSGT
;
A
#
# COMPACT_ATOMS: atom_id res chain seq x y z
N MET A 1 5.84 -3.98 -40.99
CA MET A 1 5.93 -5.45 -41.04
C MET A 1 4.56 -6.02 -40.72
N LYS A 2 3.96 -6.79 -41.64
CA LYS A 2 2.64 -7.40 -41.41
C LYS A 2 2.81 -8.52 -40.38
N ILE A 3 1.83 -8.69 -39.49
CA ILE A 3 1.87 -9.75 -38.47
C ILE A 3 1.90 -11.14 -39.12
N GLU A 4 1.25 -11.28 -40.28
CA GLU A 4 1.22 -12.51 -41.06
C GLU A 4 2.62 -12.99 -41.46
N ASP A 5 3.49 -12.07 -41.90
CA ASP A 5 4.87 -12.39 -42.28
C ASP A 5 5.70 -12.80 -41.05
N ALA A 6 5.41 -12.20 -39.88
CA ALA A 6 6.06 -12.56 -38.62
C ALA A 6 5.61 -13.95 -38.15
N ASN A 7 4.33 -14.29 -38.24
CA ASN A 7 3.81 -15.62 -37.89
C ASN A 7 4.50 -16.71 -38.71
N ALA A 8 4.54 -16.54 -40.04
CA ALA A 8 5.16 -17.52 -40.94
C ALA A 8 6.66 -17.69 -40.68
N TYR A 9 7.36 -16.63 -40.24
CA TYR A 9 8.77 -16.71 -39.87
C TYR A 9 8.98 -17.46 -38.53
N ILE A 10 8.14 -17.19 -37.54
CA ILE A 10 8.22 -17.81 -36.21
C ILE A 10 7.85 -19.30 -36.27
N GLU A 11 6.88 -19.68 -37.11
CA GLU A 11 6.56 -21.10 -37.33
C GLU A 11 7.74 -21.87 -37.93
N LYS A 12 8.54 -21.23 -38.80
CA LYS A 12 9.75 -21.82 -39.37
C LYS A 12 10.93 -21.82 -38.39
N ASN A 13 10.99 -20.86 -37.47
CA ASN A 13 12.06 -20.70 -36.48
C ASN A 13 11.48 -20.59 -35.07
N SER A 14 10.95 -21.71 -34.55
CA SER A 14 10.24 -21.69 -33.28
C SER A 14 11.18 -21.42 -32.10
N HIS A 15 10.92 -20.33 -31.39
CA HIS A 15 11.63 -19.99 -30.16
C HIS A 15 10.65 -19.30 -29.18
N PRO A 16 10.63 -19.65 -27.88
CA PRO A 16 9.67 -19.08 -26.91
C PRO A 16 9.67 -17.54 -26.89
N LYS A 17 10.84 -16.92 -26.96
CA LYS A 17 10.98 -15.45 -26.99
C LYS A 17 10.32 -14.78 -28.21
N LEU A 18 10.25 -15.48 -29.34
CA LEU A 18 9.59 -14.94 -30.53
C LEU A 18 8.07 -15.01 -30.39
N TRP A 19 7.56 -16.11 -29.84
CA TRP A 19 6.13 -16.24 -29.52
C TRP A 19 5.68 -15.23 -28.47
N SER A 20 6.52 -14.94 -27.46
CA SER A 20 6.18 -13.91 -26.46
C SER A 20 6.14 -12.51 -27.07
N LEU A 21 7.08 -12.19 -27.97
CA LEU A 21 7.09 -10.91 -28.68
C LEU A 21 5.87 -10.78 -29.61
N LEU A 22 5.51 -11.86 -30.30
CA LEU A 22 4.31 -11.91 -31.13
C LEU A 22 3.05 -11.69 -30.29
N ALA A 23 2.94 -12.33 -29.13
CA ALA A 23 1.81 -12.15 -28.22
C ALA A 23 1.70 -10.69 -27.75
N GLU A 24 2.81 -10.07 -27.37
CA GLU A 24 2.85 -8.65 -26.96
C GLU A 24 2.38 -7.73 -28.11
N VAL A 25 2.94 -7.89 -29.31
CA VAL A 25 2.56 -7.07 -30.47
C VAL A 25 1.10 -7.30 -30.86
N ALA A 26 0.62 -8.55 -30.84
CA ALA A 26 -0.78 -8.87 -31.13
C ALA A 26 -1.73 -8.23 -30.11
N LEU A 27 -1.40 -8.28 -28.82
CA LEU A 27 -2.17 -7.61 -27.76
C LEU A 27 -2.21 -6.09 -27.95
N THR A 28 -1.09 -5.44 -28.26
CA THR A 28 -1.07 -3.98 -28.51
C THR A 28 -1.93 -3.55 -29.69
N ARG A 29 -2.13 -4.44 -30.67
CA ARG A 29 -3.03 -4.22 -31.82
C ARG A 29 -4.45 -4.71 -31.58
N LEU A 30 -4.77 -5.21 -30.39
CA LEU A 30 -6.06 -5.78 -30.02
C LEU A 30 -6.44 -7.02 -30.87
N ASP A 31 -5.46 -7.67 -31.51
CA ASP A 31 -5.66 -8.88 -32.28
C ASP A 31 -5.66 -10.10 -31.35
N THR A 32 -6.85 -10.37 -30.80
CA THR A 32 -7.06 -11.49 -29.87
C THR A 32 -6.83 -12.86 -30.50
N ALA A 33 -7.00 -13.01 -31.81
CA ALA A 33 -6.85 -14.32 -32.48
C ALA A 33 -5.36 -14.70 -32.58
N THR A 34 -4.52 -13.76 -33.03
CA THR A 34 -3.07 -13.99 -33.07
C THR A 34 -2.48 -14.11 -31.66
N ALA A 35 -2.96 -13.30 -30.70
CA ALA A 35 -2.52 -13.40 -29.31
C ALA A 35 -2.86 -14.77 -28.69
N GLU A 36 -4.09 -15.28 -28.91
CA GLU A 36 -4.52 -16.60 -28.43
C GLU A 36 -3.65 -17.71 -29.02
N HIS A 37 -3.35 -17.65 -30.32
CA HIS A 37 -2.44 -18.61 -30.97
C HIS A 37 -1.05 -18.59 -30.32
N ALA A 38 -0.48 -17.41 -30.10
CA ALA A 38 0.83 -17.28 -29.48
C ALA A 38 0.85 -17.82 -28.04
N PHE A 39 -0.18 -17.54 -27.22
CA PHE A 39 -0.27 -18.08 -25.86
C PHE A 39 -0.43 -19.60 -25.81
N VAL A 40 -1.16 -20.19 -26.76
CA VAL A 40 -1.27 -21.67 -26.87
C VAL A 40 0.09 -22.30 -27.18
N ARG A 41 0.88 -21.68 -28.07
CA ARG A 41 2.25 -22.14 -28.37
C ARG A 41 3.20 -22.00 -27.19
N LEU A 42 3.01 -20.96 -26.37
CA LEU A 42 3.76 -20.75 -25.13
C LEU A 42 3.28 -21.60 -23.95
N GLN A 43 2.12 -22.27 -24.09
CA GLN A 43 1.42 -22.92 -22.98
C GLN A 43 1.11 -21.96 -21.80
N ASP A 44 0.93 -20.67 -22.11
CA ASP A 44 0.62 -19.64 -21.11
C ASP A 44 -0.88 -19.62 -20.79
N TYR A 45 -1.25 -20.37 -19.76
CA TYR A 45 -2.63 -20.43 -19.29
C TYR A 45 -3.14 -19.10 -18.75
N ALA A 46 -2.27 -18.27 -18.16
CA ALA A 46 -2.66 -16.97 -17.62
C ALA A 46 -3.06 -16.01 -18.76
N GLY A 47 -2.27 -15.99 -19.84
CA GLY A 47 -2.58 -15.23 -21.05
C GLY A 47 -3.91 -15.65 -21.70
N ILE A 48 -4.20 -16.96 -21.77
CA ILE A 48 -5.47 -17.47 -22.31
C ILE A 48 -6.67 -17.04 -21.43
N GLN A 49 -6.54 -17.13 -20.10
CA GLN A 49 -7.59 -16.69 -19.18
C GLN A 49 -7.81 -15.18 -19.23
N PHE A 50 -6.73 -14.41 -19.42
CA PHE A 50 -6.82 -12.97 -19.65
C PHE A 50 -7.63 -12.68 -20.92
N LEU A 51 -7.33 -13.32 -22.05
CA LEU A 51 -8.07 -13.11 -23.31
C LEU A 51 -9.56 -13.45 -23.20
N LYS A 52 -9.93 -14.46 -22.40
CA LYS A 52 -11.36 -14.77 -22.15
C LYS A 52 -12.08 -13.62 -21.45
N LYS A 53 -11.46 -13.00 -20.43
CA LYS A 53 -12.02 -11.83 -19.75
C LYS A 53 -12.03 -10.60 -20.66
N PHE A 54 -10.97 -10.44 -21.45
CA PHE A 54 -10.77 -9.34 -22.39
C PHE A 54 -11.87 -9.24 -23.45
N LYS A 55 -12.36 -10.38 -23.96
CA LYS A 55 -13.45 -10.44 -24.95
C LYS A 55 -14.76 -9.80 -24.45
N ASN A 56 -14.99 -9.72 -23.14
CA ASN A 56 -16.20 -9.15 -22.56
C ASN A 56 -16.17 -7.61 -22.42
N ILE A 57 -15.00 -6.99 -22.56
CA ILE A 57 -14.86 -5.54 -22.43
C ILE A 57 -15.34 -4.90 -23.73
N GLN A 58 -16.22 -3.90 -23.64
CA GLN A 58 -16.79 -3.24 -24.82
C GLN A 58 -15.96 -2.03 -25.26
N ASN A 59 -15.51 -1.20 -24.30
CA ASN A 59 -14.76 0.01 -24.59
C ASN A 59 -13.31 -0.32 -25.02
N GLU A 60 -12.89 0.23 -26.15
CA GLU A 60 -11.55 0.04 -26.72
C GLU A 60 -10.44 0.66 -25.85
N ASP A 61 -10.70 1.80 -25.20
CA ASP A 61 -9.71 2.42 -24.32
C ASP A 61 -9.47 1.59 -23.07
N LEU A 62 -10.55 1.02 -22.51
CA LEU A 62 -10.42 0.07 -21.40
C LEU A 62 -9.69 -1.21 -21.82
N LYS A 63 -9.87 -1.68 -23.06
CA LYS A 63 -9.07 -2.78 -23.59
C LYS A 63 -7.59 -2.42 -23.64
N LYS A 64 -7.24 -1.23 -24.14
CA LYS A 64 -5.84 -0.76 -24.16
C LYS A 64 -5.25 -0.69 -22.76
N ALA A 65 -6.01 -0.19 -21.78
CA ALA A 65 -5.57 -0.15 -20.38
C ALA A 65 -5.31 -1.55 -19.80
N GLU A 66 -6.21 -2.52 -20.04
CA GLU A 66 -6.03 -3.90 -19.59
C GLU A 66 -4.84 -4.59 -20.27
N VAL A 67 -4.57 -4.30 -21.55
CA VAL A 67 -3.36 -4.76 -22.24
C VAL A 67 -2.11 -4.18 -21.57
N CYS A 68 -2.08 -2.87 -21.32
CA CYS A 68 -0.97 -2.23 -20.60
C CYS A 68 -0.76 -2.87 -19.23
N LEU A 69 -1.85 -3.15 -18.49
CA LEU A 69 -1.78 -3.83 -17.19
C LEU A 69 -1.21 -5.25 -17.30
N PHE A 70 -1.66 -6.03 -18.29
CA PHE A 70 -1.15 -7.38 -18.53
C PHE A 70 0.34 -7.39 -18.88
N LEU A 71 0.81 -6.38 -19.59
CA LEU A 71 2.23 -6.19 -19.92
C LEU A 71 3.06 -5.57 -18.78
N GLY A 72 2.45 -5.31 -17.61
CA GLY A 72 3.13 -4.71 -16.45
C GLY A 72 3.34 -3.19 -16.56
N LYS A 73 2.76 -2.54 -17.57
CA LYS A 73 2.83 -1.08 -17.77
C LYS A 73 1.75 -0.37 -16.98
N VAL A 74 1.88 -0.43 -15.66
CA VAL A 74 0.88 0.07 -14.70
C VAL A 74 0.62 1.57 -14.86
N ASP A 75 1.68 2.37 -15.04
CA ASP A 75 1.55 3.83 -15.17
C ASP A 75 0.86 4.26 -16.47
N GLU A 76 1.06 3.51 -17.56
CA GLU A 76 0.34 3.75 -18.82
C GLU A 76 -1.13 3.36 -18.68
N ALA A 77 -1.42 2.22 -18.06
CA ALA A 77 -2.79 1.79 -17.80
C ALA A 77 -3.55 2.79 -16.93
N GLU A 78 -2.91 3.32 -15.88
CA GLU A 78 -3.50 4.36 -15.03
C GLU A 78 -3.88 5.60 -15.83
N LYS A 79 -3.00 6.11 -16.69
CA LYS A 79 -3.29 7.28 -17.54
C LYS A 79 -4.51 7.03 -18.41
N ILE A 80 -4.58 5.88 -19.08
CA ILE A 80 -5.72 5.53 -19.94
C ILE A 80 -7.03 5.46 -19.14
N TYR A 81 -7.01 4.87 -17.93
CA TYR A 81 -8.20 4.86 -17.07
C TYR A 81 -8.61 6.27 -16.62
N MET A 82 -7.65 7.13 -16.30
CA MET A 82 -7.92 8.52 -15.90
C MET A 82 -8.49 9.34 -17.07
N ASP A 83 -7.91 9.20 -18.28
CA ASP A 83 -8.37 9.88 -19.50
C ASP A 83 -9.76 9.39 -19.94
N ALA A 84 -10.12 8.15 -19.62
CA ALA A 84 -11.43 7.57 -19.87
C ALA A 84 -12.48 7.86 -18.77
N ASP A 85 -12.19 8.78 -17.85
CA ASP A 85 -13.02 9.13 -16.67
C ASP A 85 -13.33 7.93 -15.74
N ARG A 86 -12.50 6.88 -15.79
CA ARG A 86 -12.63 5.66 -14.97
C ARG A 86 -11.59 5.60 -13.86
N ARG A 87 -11.55 6.65 -13.04
CA ARG A 87 -10.71 6.75 -11.83
C ARG A 87 -10.94 5.58 -10.87
N ASP A 88 -12.16 5.07 -10.79
CA ASP A 88 -12.53 3.91 -9.98
C ASP A 88 -11.69 2.67 -10.35
N LEU A 89 -11.55 2.39 -11.65
CA LEU A 89 -10.72 1.28 -12.15
C LEU A 89 -9.24 1.50 -11.90
N ALA A 90 -8.75 2.74 -12.06
CA ALA A 90 -7.37 3.11 -11.74
C ALA A 90 -7.04 2.84 -10.25
N ILE A 91 -7.94 3.23 -9.35
CA ILE A 91 -7.78 3.01 -7.90
C ILE A 91 -7.87 1.52 -7.57
N GLU A 92 -8.84 0.78 -8.13
CA GLU A 92 -8.99 -0.65 -7.88
C GLU A 92 -7.74 -1.43 -8.30
N MET A 93 -7.19 -1.08 -9.46
CA MET A 93 -5.95 -1.65 -9.97
C MET A 93 -4.77 -1.37 -9.02
N ARG A 94 -4.58 -0.10 -8.60
CA ARG A 94 -3.51 0.25 -7.63
C ARG A 94 -3.70 -0.42 -6.27
N LYS A 95 -4.94 -0.63 -5.83
CA LYS A 95 -5.23 -1.39 -4.60
C LYS A 95 -4.76 -2.84 -4.70
N LYS A 96 -5.01 -3.52 -5.82
CA LYS A 96 -4.55 -4.89 -6.07
C LYS A 96 -3.02 -4.99 -6.03
N LEU A 97 -2.33 -3.96 -6.53
CA LEU A 97 -0.88 -3.84 -6.49
C LEU A 97 -0.33 -3.36 -5.13
N LYS A 98 -1.21 -3.01 -4.18
CA LYS A 98 -0.87 -2.44 -2.87
C LYS A 98 -0.03 -1.16 -2.97
N ASP A 99 -0.22 -0.40 -4.04
CA ASP A 99 0.47 0.87 -4.27
C ASP A 99 -0.28 2.01 -3.56
N TRP A 100 -0.25 1.97 -2.24
CA TRP A 100 -0.98 2.91 -1.37
C TRP A 100 -0.44 4.34 -1.47
N PHE A 101 0.85 4.51 -1.79
CA PHE A 101 1.45 5.82 -2.02
C PHE A 101 0.86 6.49 -3.25
N ARG A 102 0.75 5.77 -4.38
CA ARG A 102 0.14 6.34 -5.58
C ARG A 102 -1.34 6.63 -5.38
N ILE A 103 -2.06 5.78 -4.65
CA ILE A 103 -3.47 6.02 -4.29
C ILE A 103 -3.63 7.35 -3.53
N LEU A 104 -2.77 7.64 -2.53
CA LEU A 104 -2.82 8.91 -1.82
C LEU A 104 -2.59 10.11 -2.76
N GLN A 105 -1.67 10.00 -3.71
CA GLN A 105 -1.44 11.04 -4.71
C GLN A 105 -2.68 11.28 -5.59
N ILE A 106 -3.32 10.21 -6.06
CA ILE A 106 -4.55 10.30 -6.88
C ILE A 106 -5.66 11.01 -6.11
N ILE A 107 -5.85 10.68 -4.82
CA ILE A 107 -6.86 11.30 -3.95
C ILE A 107 -6.56 12.77 -3.66
N GLN A 108 -5.28 13.14 -3.58
CA GLN A 108 -4.87 14.54 -3.38
C GLN A 108 -5.08 15.39 -4.64
N GLN A 109 -4.86 14.80 -5.83
CA GLN A 109 -4.98 15.48 -7.11
C GLN A 109 -6.43 15.57 -7.60
N SER A 110 -7.27 14.61 -7.24
CA SER A 110 -8.65 14.49 -7.73
C SER A 110 -9.56 13.97 -6.64
N SER A 111 -10.73 14.61 -6.47
CA SER A 111 -11.75 14.17 -5.54
C SER A 111 -12.78 13.27 -6.22
N GLY A 112 -13.17 12.19 -5.55
CA GLY A 112 -14.22 11.29 -5.97
C GLY A 112 -15.06 10.75 -4.81
N PRO A 113 -16.17 10.05 -5.10
CA PRO A 113 -17.03 9.46 -4.09
C PRO A 113 -16.27 8.44 -3.22
N GLY A 114 -16.50 8.48 -1.90
CA GLY A 114 -15.89 7.53 -0.96
C GLY A 114 -14.41 7.79 -0.66
N ASP A 115 -13.86 8.92 -1.12
CA ASP A 115 -12.46 9.28 -0.89
C ASP A 115 -12.11 9.39 0.60
N ASP A 116 -13.05 9.74 1.48
CA ASP A 116 -12.74 9.84 2.91
C ASP A 116 -12.39 8.48 3.52
N VAL A 117 -13.17 7.44 3.21
CA VAL A 117 -12.90 6.07 3.66
C VAL A 117 -11.62 5.55 3.03
N LEU A 118 -11.46 5.78 1.73
CA LEU A 118 -10.27 5.36 0.98
C LEU A 118 -9.00 6.05 1.50
N ARG A 119 -9.07 7.34 1.82
CA ARG A 119 -7.96 8.14 2.35
C ARG A 119 -7.52 7.62 3.71
N LEU A 120 -8.47 7.33 4.61
CA LEU A 120 -8.16 6.74 5.91
C LEU A 120 -7.49 5.36 5.76
N GLU A 121 -8.02 4.50 4.87
CA GLU A 121 -7.41 3.21 4.56
C GLU A 121 -5.98 3.38 4.02
N ALA A 122 -5.78 4.27 3.04
CA ALA A 122 -4.48 4.47 2.42
C ALA A 122 -3.44 5.02 3.41
N TRP A 123 -3.81 6.00 4.24
CA TRP A 123 -2.93 6.51 5.31
C TRP A 123 -2.53 5.41 6.28
N ARG A 124 -3.48 4.56 6.69
CA ARG A 124 -3.18 3.43 7.58
C ARG A 124 -2.18 2.47 6.94
N ARG A 125 -2.39 2.09 5.69
CA ARG A 125 -1.52 1.17 4.96
C ARG A 125 -0.12 1.73 4.73
N VAL A 126 0.01 3.03 4.51
CA VAL A 126 1.32 3.69 4.47
C VAL A 126 1.98 3.71 5.85
N GLY A 127 1.20 3.92 6.92
CA GLY A 127 1.66 3.74 8.29
C GLY A 127 2.24 2.35 8.53
N ASP A 128 1.51 1.30 8.14
CA ASP A 128 1.94 -0.11 8.25
C ASP A 128 3.28 -0.33 7.53
N TYR A 129 3.44 0.22 6.33
CA TYR A 129 4.69 0.13 5.55
C TYR A 129 5.91 0.72 6.30
N PHE A 130 5.74 1.82 7.04
CA PHE A 130 6.81 2.43 7.82
C PHE A 130 7.03 1.72 9.16
N ALA A 131 5.96 1.27 9.81
CA ALA A 131 6.02 0.49 11.04
C ALA A 131 6.79 -0.83 10.85
N ASP A 132 6.53 -1.55 9.75
CA ASP A 132 7.27 -2.78 9.38
C ASP A 132 8.79 -2.55 9.24
N ARG A 133 9.20 -1.30 8.98
CA ARG A 133 10.62 -0.88 8.86
C ARG A 133 11.14 -0.20 10.11
N GLN A 134 10.40 -0.24 11.21
CA GLN A 134 10.74 0.38 12.49
C GLN A 134 10.94 1.90 12.40
N LYS A 135 10.36 2.55 11.39
CA LYS A 135 10.34 4.01 11.24
C LYS A 135 9.14 4.57 11.99
N TRP A 136 9.16 4.42 13.32
CA TRP A 136 8.04 4.70 14.21
C TRP A 136 7.60 6.17 14.19
N ASP A 137 8.55 7.09 14.01
CA ASP A 137 8.33 8.54 13.91
C ASP A 137 7.50 8.91 12.68
N VAL A 138 7.82 8.30 11.53
CA VAL A 138 7.08 8.50 10.29
C VAL A 138 5.75 7.75 10.34
N ALA A 139 5.73 6.53 10.87
CA ALA A 139 4.52 5.72 11.00
C ALA A 139 3.47 6.42 11.87
N ALA A 140 3.86 7.00 13.01
CA ALA A 140 2.97 7.75 13.90
C ALA A 140 2.22 8.87 13.15
N LYS A 141 2.92 9.68 12.34
CA LYS A 141 2.30 10.75 11.54
C LYS A 141 1.22 10.20 10.61
N HIS A 142 1.45 9.06 9.97
CA HIS A 142 0.48 8.45 9.05
C HIS A 142 -0.71 7.83 9.79
N TYR A 143 -0.48 7.23 10.97
CA TYR A 143 -1.56 6.69 11.81
C TYR A 143 -2.43 7.76 12.45
N GLU A 144 -1.87 8.93 12.76
CA GLU A 144 -2.64 10.11 13.17
C GLU A 144 -3.58 10.57 12.04
N MET A 145 -3.07 10.67 10.82
CA MET A 145 -3.88 11.02 9.64
C MET A 145 -4.96 9.98 9.32
N SER A 146 -4.72 8.68 9.57
CA SER A 146 -5.71 7.62 9.41
C SER A 146 -6.63 7.42 10.61
N ARG A 147 -6.45 8.18 11.70
CA ARG A 147 -7.17 8.00 12.98
C ARG A 147 -7.06 6.58 13.53
N SER A 148 -5.96 5.88 13.24
CA SER A 148 -5.68 4.52 13.68
C SER A 148 -4.98 4.55 15.02
N TYR A 149 -5.75 4.86 16.07
CA TYR A 149 -5.22 5.19 17.39
C TYR A 149 -4.49 4.04 18.08
N LYS A 150 -4.86 2.79 17.78
CA LYS A 150 -4.21 1.61 18.36
C LYS A 150 -2.76 1.54 17.87
N GLU A 151 -2.59 1.52 16.56
CA GLU A 151 -1.29 1.47 15.91
C GLU A 151 -0.45 2.73 16.21
N LEU A 152 -1.10 3.89 16.35
CA LEU A 152 -0.46 5.12 16.82
C LEU A 152 0.08 4.98 18.25
N SER A 153 -0.69 4.39 19.16
CA SER A 153 -0.25 4.16 20.53
C SER A 153 0.96 3.22 20.60
N ASP A 154 0.98 2.17 19.76
CA ASP A 154 2.12 1.27 19.65
C ASP A 154 3.37 2.03 19.15
N CYS A 155 3.22 2.93 18.17
CA CYS A 155 4.32 3.77 17.71
C CYS A 155 4.86 4.68 18.82
N TYR A 156 3.99 5.34 19.59
CA TYR A 156 4.42 6.18 20.72
C TYR A 156 5.12 5.39 21.82
N VAL A 157 4.69 4.15 22.09
CA VAL A 157 5.40 3.26 23.02
C VAL A 157 6.80 2.93 22.50
N MET A 158 6.94 2.60 21.21
CA MET A 158 8.24 2.32 20.59
C MET A 158 9.18 3.54 20.54
N LEU A 159 8.62 4.74 20.49
CA LEU A 159 9.36 6.01 20.56
C LEU A 159 9.62 6.49 21.99
N GLU A 160 9.05 5.81 23.00
CA GLU A 160 9.02 6.26 24.40
C GLU A 160 8.38 7.67 24.59
N ASP A 161 7.52 8.09 23.66
CA ASP A 161 6.80 9.37 23.74
C ASP A 161 5.53 9.23 24.58
N PHE A 162 5.74 9.18 25.89
CA PHE A 162 4.66 9.05 26.86
C PHE A 162 3.79 10.31 26.97
N ALA A 163 4.30 11.48 26.55
CA ALA A 163 3.55 12.73 26.55
C ALA A 163 2.49 12.72 25.43
N ALA A 164 2.89 12.33 24.22
CA ALA A 164 1.97 12.17 23.10
C ALA A 164 0.90 11.10 23.37
N LEU A 165 1.28 9.99 24.03
CA LEU A 165 0.35 8.95 24.44
C LEU A 165 -0.69 9.46 25.47
N GLU A 166 -0.28 10.30 26.42
CA GLU A 166 -1.21 10.92 27.37
C GLU A 166 -2.20 11.86 26.66
N GLN A 167 -1.72 12.68 25.72
CA GLN A 167 -2.60 13.55 24.93
C GLN A 167 -3.59 12.75 24.08
N LEU A 168 -3.11 11.67 23.45
CA LEU A 168 -3.94 10.74 22.69
C LEU A 168 -5.08 10.16 23.54
N SER A 169 -4.79 9.80 24.80
CA SER A 169 -5.81 9.26 25.72
C SER A 169 -6.90 10.26 26.10
N LYS A 170 -6.60 11.57 26.10
CA LYS A 170 -7.56 12.64 26.38
C LYS A 170 -8.45 12.95 25.17
N GLN A 171 -7.95 12.68 23.96
CA GLN A 171 -8.67 12.94 22.70
C GLN A 171 -9.68 11.84 22.35
N ILE A 172 -9.49 10.62 22.85
CA ILE A 172 -10.33 9.48 22.53
C ILE A 172 -11.43 9.37 23.60
N ASN A 173 -12.67 9.74 23.26
CA ASN A 173 -13.83 9.47 24.11
C ASN A 173 -13.97 7.95 24.34
N ASP A 174 -14.44 7.60 25.54
CA ASP A 174 -14.50 6.28 26.24
C ASP A 174 -14.94 5.02 25.45
N GLY A 175 -15.25 5.09 24.16
CA GLY A 175 -15.72 3.97 23.34
C GLY A 175 -14.66 2.97 22.85
N ASN A 176 -13.36 3.28 23.01
CA ASN A 176 -12.26 2.37 22.64
C ASN A 176 -11.60 1.80 23.91
N GLU A 177 -12.25 0.82 24.55
CA GLU A 177 -11.81 0.14 25.78
C GLU A 177 -10.32 -0.27 25.77
N LEU A 178 -9.80 -0.68 24.62
CA LEU A 178 -8.42 -1.16 24.46
C LEU A 178 -7.36 -0.06 24.70
N LEU A 179 -7.61 1.19 24.32
CA LEU A 179 -6.65 2.29 24.46
C LEU A 179 -6.62 2.85 25.89
N ALA A 180 -7.76 2.84 26.57
CA ALA A 180 -7.84 3.22 27.97
C ALA A 180 -6.99 2.26 28.84
N VAL A 181 -6.92 0.98 28.48
CA VAL A 181 -6.14 -0.02 29.22
C VAL A 181 -4.64 0.11 28.94
N THR A 182 -4.22 0.25 27.68
CA THR A 182 -2.80 0.37 27.33
C THR A 182 -2.19 1.66 27.87
N THR A 183 -2.88 2.80 27.71
CA THR A 183 -2.44 4.10 28.25
C THR A 183 -2.35 4.06 29.78
N ARG A 184 -3.34 3.47 30.46
CA ARG A 184 -3.34 3.34 31.93
C ARG A 184 -2.21 2.45 32.43
N TYR A 185 -1.85 1.40 31.69
CA TYR A 185 -0.72 0.53 32.05
C TYR A 185 0.62 1.26 31.91
N VAL A 186 0.79 2.05 30.85
CA VAL A 186 2.00 2.82 30.58
C VAL A 186 2.20 3.95 31.59
N LEU A 187 1.14 4.69 31.94
CA LEU A 187 1.19 5.70 33.02
C LEU A 187 1.56 5.06 34.37
N LYS A 188 1.03 3.86 34.66
CA LYS A 188 1.35 3.13 35.89
C LYS A 188 2.81 2.66 35.93
N LEU A 189 3.38 2.27 34.78
CA LEU A 189 4.81 1.95 34.68
C LEU A 189 5.68 3.19 34.82
N ARG A 190 5.30 4.32 34.21
CA ARG A 190 6.00 5.61 34.36
C ARG A 190 6.05 6.07 35.81
N LEU A 191 4.91 6.07 36.51
CA LEU A 191 4.86 6.39 37.95
C LEU A 191 5.75 5.46 38.78
N ARG A 192 5.81 4.17 38.45
CA ARG A 192 6.73 3.24 39.13
C ARG A 192 8.20 3.58 38.87
N ILE A 193 8.55 3.96 37.65
CA ILE A 193 9.93 4.34 37.29
C ILE A 193 10.32 5.67 37.96
N GLU A 194 9.48 6.69 37.89
CA GLU A 194 9.71 8.00 38.54
C GLU A 194 9.82 7.85 40.06
N ASN A 195 8.92 7.08 40.70
CA ASN A 195 9.01 6.80 42.13
C ASN A 195 10.32 6.06 42.48
N LYS A 196 10.77 5.12 41.65
CA LYS A 196 12.01 4.39 41.89
C LYS A 196 13.23 5.28 41.72
N LYS A 197 13.24 6.20 40.73
CA LYS A 197 14.28 7.22 40.56
C LYS A 197 14.36 8.15 41.77
N ALA A 198 13.23 8.67 42.24
CA ALA A 198 13.16 9.54 43.42
C ALA A 198 13.68 8.84 44.69
N LEU A 199 13.40 7.54 44.84
CA LEU A 199 13.92 6.74 45.96
C LEU A 199 15.46 6.60 45.91
N ILE A 200 16.02 6.41 44.72
CA ILE A 200 17.47 6.31 44.50
C ILE A 200 18.15 7.65 44.80
N GLU A 201 17.60 8.76 44.30
CA GLU A 201 18.13 10.11 44.56
C GLU A 201 18.12 10.44 46.05
N LYS A 202 17.03 10.09 46.76
CA LYS A 202 16.94 10.27 48.22
C LYS A 202 17.99 9.45 48.96
N HIS A 203 18.28 8.24 48.49
CA HIS A 203 19.31 7.37 49.10
C HIS A 203 20.73 7.90 48.85
N LEU A 204 21.00 8.43 47.65
CA LEU A 204 22.27 9.06 47.32
C LEU A 204 22.50 10.36 48.12
N ALA A 205 21.47 11.19 48.26
CA ALA A 205 21.53 12.43 49.06
C ALA A 205 21.71 12.15 50.57
N GLY A 206 21.13 11.06 51.08
CA GLY A 206 21.33 10.62 52.46
C GLY A 206 22.76 10.13 52.74
N ASN A 207 23.40 9.46 51.79
CA ASN A 207 24.77 8.97 51.95
C ASN A 207 25.83 10.08 51.85
N SER A 208 25.58 11.16 51.09
CA SER A 208 26.49 12.33 51.04
C SER A 208 26.51 13.17 52.31
N ALA A 209 25.48 13.06 53.16
CA ALA A 209 25.43 13.76 54.45
C ALA A 209 26.19 13.02 55.57
N VAL A 210 26.48 11.74 55.39
CA VAL A 210 27.17 10.89 56.39
C VAL A 210 28.69 10.84 56.14
N SER A 211 29.18 11.20 54.95
CA SER A 211 30.61 11.25 54.62
C SER A 211 31.27 12.62 54.86
N GLY A 212 30.57 13.58 55.48
CA GLY A 212 31.02 14.96 55.68
C GLY A 212 31.29 15.37 57.15
N THR A 213 31.41 14.42 58.07
CA THR A 213 31.80 14.63 59.48
C THR A 213 33.08 13.88 59.78
#